data_AF-A0A7Y4WTU2-F1
#
_entry.id   AF-A0A7Y4WTU2-F1
#
_cell.length_a   1.000
_cell.length_b   1.000
_cell.length_c   1.000
_cell.angle_alpha   90.00
_cell.angle_beta   90.00
_cell.angle_gamma   90.00
#
_symmetry.space_group_name_H-M   'P 1'
#
loop_
_entity.id
_entity.type
_entity.pdbx_description
1 polymer ?
#
loop_
_entity_poly.entity_id
_entity_poly.type
_entity_poly.pdbx_seq_one_letter_code
_entity_poly.pdbx_strand_id
1 'polypeptide(L)' 'LGVVRGTEIVPELASATGDPVAYRIRGALVALRREQAAWIEVEPAESRRKDIA' A
#
# COMPACT_ATOMS: atom_id res chain seq x y z
N LEU A 1 0.38 -3.68 -12.35
CA LEU A 1 0.25 -3.63 -10.88
C LEU A 1 -1.19 -3.56 -10.39
N GLY A 2 -2.12 -2.97 -11.16
CA GLY A 2 -3.54 -3.05 -10.81
C GLY A 2 -3.92 -2.32 -9.53
N VAL A 3 -3.07 -1.37 -9.10
CA VAL A 3 -3.35 -0.40 -8.05
C VAL A 3 -4.30 0.63 -8.65
N VAL A 4 -5.56 0.54 -8.26
CA VAL A 4 -6.65 1.44 -8.65
C VAL A 4 -7.36 1.96 -7.40
N ARG A 5 -8.23 2.96 -7.53
CA ARG A 5 -9.03 3.47 -6.40
C ARG A 5 -9.76 2.32 -5.69
N GLY A 6 -9.70 2.34 -4.36
CA GLY A 6 -10.28 1.28 -3.51
C GLY A 6 -9.41 0.03 -3.35
N THR A 7 -8.24 -0.04 -3.98
CA THR A 7 -7.29 -1.15 -3.75
C THR A 7 -6.76 -1.07 -2.33
N GLU A 8 -6.93 -2.14 -1.56
CA GLU A 8 -6.28 -2.28 -0.26
C GLU A 8 -4.79 -2.57 -0.46
N ILE A 9 -3.95 -1.82 0.26
CA ILE A 9 -2.49 -1.92 0.23
C ILE A 9 -2.04 -2.10 1.66
N VAL A 10 -1.33 -3.19 1.93
CA VAL A 10 -0.84 -3.51 3.29
C VAL A 10 0.68 -3.61 3.25
N PRO A 11 1.43 -2.81 4.03
CA PRO A 11 2.87 -3.00 4.18
C PRO A 11 3.14 -4.29 4.96
N GLU A 12 3.99 -5.15 4.42
CA GLU A 12 4.27 -6.49 4.99
C GLU A 12 5.72 -6.62 5.46
N LEU A 13 6.67 -6.03 4.72
CA LEU A 13 8.09 -6.09 5.05
C LEU A 13 8.82 -4.86 4.53
N ALA A 14 9.69 -4.27 5.35
CA ALA A 14 10.68 -3.31 4.88
C ALA A 14 12.04 -4.00 4.70
N SER A 15 12.83 -3.59 3.71
CA SER A 15 14.23 -4.01 3.63
C SER A 15 14.99 -3.53 4.88
N ALA A 16 16.17 -4.11 5.14
CA ALA A 16 17.00 -3.72 6.28
C ALA A 16 17.39 -2.23 6.25
N THR A 17 17.48 -1.62 5.06
CA THR A 17 17.78 -0.19 4.87
C THR A 17 16.53 0.67 4.74
N GLY A 18 15.33 0.06 4.80
CA GLY A 18 14.04 0.75 4.67
C GLY A 18 13.56 0.98 3.23
N ASP A 19 14.37 0.64 2.22
CA ASP A 19 14.00 0.71 0.80
C ASP A 19 14.51 -0.54 0.05
N PRO A 20 13.67 -1.28 -0.69
CA PRO A 20 12.22 -1.09 -0.88
C PRO A 20 11.38 -1.58 0.30
N VAL A 21 10.09 -1.25 0.26
CA VAL A 21 9.05 -1.86 1.12
C VAL A 21 8.20 -2.80 0.28
N ALA A 22 7.95 -4.01 0.78
CA ALA A 22 7.04 -4.98 0.21
C ALA A 22 5.62 -4.75 0.72
N TYR A 23 4.69 -4.60 -0.22
CA TYR A 23 3.27 -4.41 0.03
C TYR A 23 2.48 -5.60 -0.50
N ARG A 24 1.48 -6.07 0.25
CA ARG A 24 0.44 -6.94 -0.27
C ARG A 24 -0.57 -6.12 -1.04
N ILE A 25 -0.69 -6.40 -2.34
CA ILE A 25 -1.59 -5.72 -3.27
C ILE A 25 -2.33 -6.79 -4.06
N ARG A 26 -3.65 -6.90 -3.86
CA ARG A 26 -4.51 -7.87 -4.55
C ARG A 26 -3.99 -9.32 -4.49
N GLY A 27 -3.48 -9.73 -3.32
CA GLY A 27 -2.95 -11.08 -3.08
C GLY A 27 -1.50 -11.31 -3.52
N ALA A 28 -0.87 -10.36 -4.21
CA ALA A 28 0.54 -10.44 -4.56
C ALA A 28 1.40 -9.62 -3.58
N LEU A 29 2.62 -10.09 -3.29
CA LEU A 29 3.64 -9.28 -2.64
C LEU A 29 4.44 -8.50 -3.68
N VAL A 30 4.47 -7.18 -3.53
CA VAL A 30 5.11 -6.26 -4.47
C VAL A 30 6.08 -5.37 -3.69
N ALA A 31 7.37 -5.45 -4.02
CA ALA A 31 8.36 -4.51 -3.52
C ALA A 31 8.32 -3.22 -4.32
N LEU A 32 8.04 -2.09 -3.66
CA LEU A 32 8.09 -0.76 -4.26
C LEU A 32 9.20 0.05 -3.60
N ARG A 33 10.01 0.72 -4.43
CA ARG A 33 10.94 1.73 -3.93
C ARG A 33 10.20 2.97 -3.47
N ARG A 34 10.83 3.75 -2.60
CA ARG A 34 10.28 5.01 -2.08
C ARG A 34 9.79 5.94 -3.19
N GLU A 35 10.58 6.12 -4.25
CA GLU A 35 10.23 6.97 -5.40
C GLU A 35 9.03 6.47 -6.19
N GLN A 36 8.73 5.17 -6.16
CA GLN A 36 7.57 4.58 -6.82
C GLN A 36 6.34 4.68 -5.92
N ALA A 37 6.49 4.37 -4.63
CA ALA A 37 5.42 4.47 -3.64
C ALA A 37 4.93 5.92 -3.46
N ALA A 38 5.80 6.92 -3.66
CA ALA A 38 5.46 8.33 -3.60
C ALA A 38 4.39 8.77 -4.61
N TRP A 39 4.13 7.99 -5.67
CA TRP A 39 3.07 8.28 -6.65
C TRP A 39 1.71 7.66 -6.29
N ILE A 40 1.63 6.91 -5.19
CA ILE A 40 0.42 6.21 -4.78
C ILE A 40 -0.17 6.92 -3.57
N GLU A 41 -1.26 7.66 -3.79
CA GLU A 41 -2.04 8.24 -2.70
C GLU A 41 -2.86 7.16 -1.99
N VAL A 42 -2.82 7.19 -0.66
CA VAL A 42 -3.56 6.25 0.19
C VAL A 42 -4.28 7.00 1.30
N GLU A 43 -5.37 6.42 1.75
CA GLU A 43 -6.10 6.81 2.95
C GLU A 43 -5.97 5.70 4.01
N PRO A 44 -5.96 6.02 5.31
CA PRO A 44 -6.04 5.00 6.35
C PRO A 44 -7.29 4.14 6.18
N ALA A 45 -7.14 2.81 6.22
CA ALA A 45 -8.26 1.89 6.04
C ALA A 45 -9.38 2.09 7.08
N GLU A 46 -9.04 2.61 8.25
CA GLU A 46 -10.00 2.91 9.32
C GLU A 46 -10.94 4.09 9.00
N SER A 47 -10.54 4.99 8.10
CA SER A 47 -11.38 6.13 7.69
C SER A 47 -12.65 5.68 6.98
N ARG A 48 -12.57 4.61 6.17
CA ARG A 48 -13.72 4.07 5.42
C ARG A 48 -14.83 3.52 6.31
N ARG A 49 -14.51 3.10 7.55
CA ARG A 49 -15.49 2.52 8.48
C ARG A 49 -16.44 3.59 9.07
N LYS A 50 -16.08 4.87 8.99
CA LYS A 50 -16.90 5.98 9.49
C LYS A 50 -17.96 6.47 8.51
N ASP A 51 -17.83 6.16 7.23
CA ASP A 51 -18.75 6.61 6.18
C ASP A 51 -20.01 5.72 6.05
N ILE A 52 -20.04 4.60 6.78
CA ILE A 52 -21.12 3.61 6.77
C ILE A 52 -21.94 3.65 8.08
N ALA A 53 -21.59 4.54 9.03
CA ALA A 53 -22.25 4.69 10.32
C ALA A 53 -23.15 5.92 10.39
#